data_AF-M4VAM0-F1
#
_entry.id   AF-M4VAM0-F1
#
_cell.length_a   1.000
_cell.length_b   1.000
_cell.length_c   1.000
_cell.angle_alpha   90.00
_cell.angle_beta   90.00
_cell.angle_gamma   90.00
#
_symmetry.space_group_name_H-M   'P 1'
#
loop_
_entity.id
_entity.type
_entity.pdbx_description
1 polymer ?
#
loop_
_entity_poly.entity_id
_entity_poly.type
_entity_poly.pdbx_seq_one_letter_code
_entity_poly.pdbx_strand_id
1 'polypeptide(L)'
;MSQESFFNKISSSAFSEIIKSISEHQTELILKVRDQYAKSEIKSVRSSGFILPSLGTNQILDEKVTVCFHLNDELYFFVSAINNEEAECQIKKPEHIFQLQRRNNYRVSMPLGVKYTCRLKKINLEPLKKEATLEIRDISLGGCQVFFESASGESLLKQNDKFEIYLKLDRFEFAALQLIARHIKPLEDNGFLVGCSFEEVNAEVLSEVQALLMFLDRFHRGRNS
;
A
#
# COMPACT_ATOMS: atom_id res chain seq x y z
N MET A 1 11.59 -12.14 19.10
CA MET A 1 10.74 -11.78 17.95
C MET A 1 9.45 -11.20 18.50
N SER A 2 9.27 -9.88 18.45
CA SER A 2 8.00 -9.25 18.82
C SER A 2 6.94 -9.64 17.79
N GLN A 3 5.76 -10.08 18.24
CA GLN A 3 4.61 -10.22 17.35
C GLN A 3 4.27 -8.82 16.82
N GLU A 4 4.67 -8.55 15.57
CA GLU A 4 4.21 -7.36 14.86
C GLU A 4 2.69 -7.49 14.67
N SER A 5 1.93 -6.59 15.28
CA SER A 5 0.49 -6.52 15.05
C SER A 5 0.26 -5.95 13.66
N PHE A 6 -0.18 -6.78 12.72
CA PHE A 6 -0.57 -6.37 11.36
C PHE A 6 -1.73 -5.36 11.32
N PHE A 7 -2.35 -5.12 12.48
CA PHE A 7 -3.53 -4.30 12.64
C PHE A 7 -3.34 -3.30 13.78
N ASN A 8 -3.58 -2.02 13.49
CA ASN A 8 -3.68 -0.98 14.50
C ASN A 8 -5.12 -0.82 14.92
N LYS A 9 -5.41 -1.13 16.18
CA LYS A 9 -6.72 -0.83 16.77
C LYS A 9 -6.84 0.69 16.91
N ILE A 10 -7.87 1.26 16.29
CA ILE A 10 -8.13 2.69 16.36
C ILE A 10 -8.61 3.07 17.76
N SER A 11 -8.14 4.22 18.24
CA SER A 11 -8.56 4.78 19.53
C SER A 11 -10.03 5.20 19.52
N SER A 12 -10.66 5.25 20.69
CA SER A 12 -12.07 5.64 20.79
C SER A 12 -12.36 7.06 20.29
N SER A 13 -11.41 7.99 20.39
CA SER A 13 -11.57 9.36 19.87
C SER A 13 -11.58 9.37 18.34
N ALA A 14 -10.62 8.69 17.71
CA ALA A 14 -10.53 8.59 16.26
C ALA A 14 -11.68 7.75 15.66
N PHE A 15 -12.26 6.81 16.42
CA PHE A 15 -13.42 6.03 15.98
C PHE A 15 -14.57 6.93 15.51
N SER A 16 -14.96 7.92 16.32
CA SER A 16 -16.08 8.81 15.98
C SER A 16 -15.78 9.67 14.76
N GLU A 17 -14.54 10.12 14.61
CA GLU A 17 -14.08 10.90 13.44
C GLU A 17 -14.12 10.06 12.16
N ILE A 18 -13.65 8.81 12.22
CA ILE A 18 -13.71 7.88 11.08
C ILE A 18 -15.17 7.65 10.68
N ILE A 19 -16.04 7.32 11.63
CA ILE A 19 -17.47 7.07 11.33
C ILE A 19 -18.13 8.29 10.70
N LYS A 20 -17.85 9.48 11.21
CA LYS A 20 -18.34 10.73 10.62
C LYS A 20 -17.82 10.88 9.19
N SER A 21 -16.52 10.70 8.98
CA SER A 21 -15.88 10.85 7.68
C SER A 21 -16.44 9.89 6.63
N ILE A 22 -16.61 8.60 6.96
CA ILE A 22 -17.12 7.62 5.99
C ILE A 22 -18.58 7.87 5.61
N SER A 23 -19.36 8.46 6.51
CA SER A 23 -20.76 8.83 6.24
C SER A 23 -20.88 10.12 5.42
N GLU A 24 -20.05 11.13 5.70
CA GLU A 24 -20.10 12.43 5.01
C GLU A 24 -19.57 12.35 3.58
N HIS A 25 -18.60 11.47 3.31
CA HIS A 25 -17.93 11.37 2.01
C HIS A 25 -18.43 10.20 1.14
N GLN A 26 -19.55 9.57 1.50
CA GLN A 26 -20.10 8.40 0.78
C GLN A 26 -19.02 7.35 0.47
N THR A 27 -18.21 7.02 1.48
CA THR A 27 -17.08 6.11 1.28
C THR A 27 -17.60 4.73 0.89
N GLU A 28 -17.06 4.17 -0.21
CA GLU A 28 -17.39 2.81 -0.65
C GLU A 28 -16.96 1.80 0.42
N LEU A 29 -17.93 1.02 0.88
CA LEU A 29 -17.75 -0.10 1.78
C LEU A 29 -17.73 -1.40 0.98
N ILE A 30 -16.76 -2.26 1.26
CA ILE A 30 -16.72 -3.65 0.79
C ILE A 30 -17.16 -4.53 1.94
N LEU A 31 -18.30 -5.19 1.78
CA LEU A 31 -18.88 -6.09 2.76
C LEU A 31 -18.59 -7.53 2.37
N LYS A 32 -18.08 -8.32 3.30
CA LYS A 32 -17.98 -9.77 3.20
C LYS A 32 -18.93 -10.41 4.21
N VAL A 33 -19.94 -11.10 3.70
CA VAL A 33 -20.88 -11.91 4.49
C VAL A 33 -20.75 -13.34 4.01
N ARG A 34 -20.30 -14.25 4.88
CA ARG A 34 -19.92 -15.62 4.50
C ARG A 34 -18.87 -15.58 3.36
N ASP A 35 -19.16 -16.19 2.20
CA ASP A 35 -18.31 -16.19 1.01
C ASP A 35 -18.77 -15.21 -0.09
N GLN A 36 -19.74 -14.35 0.23
CA GLN A 36 -20.26 -13.36 -0.70
C GLN A 36 -19.69 -11.98 -0.40
N TYR A 37 -19.47 -11.21 -1.47
CA TYR A 37 -18.98 -9.84 -1.41
C TYR A 37 -20.02 -8.90 -1.99
N ALA A 38 -20.23 -7.77 -1.33
CA ALA A 38 -21.06 -6.69 -1.82
C ALA A 38 -20.32 -5.36 -1.66
N LYS A 39 -20.64 -4.41 -2.53
CA LYS A 39 -20.23 -3.01 -2.40
C LYS A 39 -21.44 -2.19 -1.99
N SER A 40 -21.25 -1.25 -1.08
CA SER A 40 -22.32 -0.37 -0.62
C SER A 40 -21.75 0.91 -0.03
N GLU A 41 -22.63 1.79 0.45
CA GLU A 41 -22.27 3.05 1.09
C GLU A 41 -23.20 3.29 2.29
N ILE A 42 -22.75 4.10 3.24
CA ILE A 42 -23.57 4.46 4.40
C ILE A 42 -24.60 5.50 3.97
N LYS A 43 -25.88 5.12 4.02
CA LYS A 43 -27.02 6.02 3.81
C LYS A 43 -27.28 6.89 5.04
N SER A 44 -27.18 6.31 6.24
CA SER A 44 -27.32 7.06 7.50
C SER A 44 -26.64 6.35 8.67
N VAL A 45 -26.25 7.12 9.67
CA VAL A 45 -25.67 6.62 10.93
C VAL A 45 -26.72 6.75 12.04
N ARG A 46 -26.95 5.66 12.78
CA ARG A 46 -27.81 5.60 13.97
C ARG A 46 -26.97 5.23 15.19
N SER A 47 -27.50 5.44 16.39
CA SER A 47 -26.82 5.04 17.64
C SER A 47 -26.50 3.54 17.70
N SER A 48 -27.34 2.72 17.05
CA SER A 48 -27.21 1.26 16.96
C SER A 48 -26.30 0.78 15.84
N GLY A 49 -25.86 1.63 14.91
CA GLY A 49 -25.02 1.23 13.77
C GLY A 49 -25.22 2.05 12.49
N PHE A 50 -25.04 1.39 11.34
CA PHE A 50 -25.09 2.01 10.01
C PHE A 50 -26.25 1.45 9.21
N ILE A 51 -26.90 2.30 8.43
CA ILE A 51 -27.92 1.93 7.47
C ILE A 51 -27.37 2.07 6.06
N LEU A 52 -27.58 1.06 5.25
CA LEU A 52 -27.15 0.94 3.86
C LEU A 52 -28.36 0.60 2.99
N PRO A 53 -28.29 0.83 1.67
CA PRO A 53 -29.23 0.21 0.73
C PRO A 53 -29.29 -1.31 0.93
N SER A 54 -30.47 -1.91 0.69
CA SER A 54 -30.62 -3.37 0.73
C SER A 54 -29.62 -4.04 -0.22
N LEU A 55 -29.01 -5.14 0.23
CA LEU A 55 -28.05 -5.94 -0.56
C LEU A 55 -28.74 -6.93 -1.50
N GLY A 56 -30.07 -6.89 -1.59
CA GLY A 56 -30.90 -7.80 -2.39
C GLY A 56 -32.05 -8.39 -1.57
N THR A 57 -32.81 -9.29 -2.19
CA THR A 57 -34.03 -9.87 -1.61
C THR A 57 -33.78 -10.96 -0.57
N ASN A 58 -32.54 -11.42 -0.43
CA ASN A 58 -32.20 -12.44 0.56
C ASN A 58 -32.21 -11.85 1.96
N GLN A 59 -33.07 -12.39 2.83
CA GLN A 59 -33.08 -12.02 4.23
C GLN A 59 -31.80 -12.53 4.90
N ILE A 60 -31.08 -11.63 5.57
CA ILE A 60 -29.89 -11.93 6.36
C ILE A 60 -30.18 -11.44 7.77
N LEU A 61 -30.05 -12.29 8.79
CA LEU A 61 -30.36 -11.93 10.18
C LEU A 61 -29.18 -12.29 11.09
N ASP A 62 -28.69 -11.27 11.78
CA ASP A 62 -27.63 -11.31 12.78
C ASP A 62 -26.36 -12.06 12.33
N GLU A 63 -26.05 -11.96 11.03
CA GLU A 63 -24.90 -12.63 10.46
C GLU A 63 -23.63 -11.82 10.67
N LYS A 64 -22.48 -12.50 10.74
CA LYS A 64 -21.19 -11.83 10.82
C LYS A 64 -20.85 -11.17 9.49
N VAL A 65 -20.55 -9.88 9.52
CA VAL A 65 -20.01 -9.13 8.37
C VAL A 65 -18.60 -8.63 8.67
N THR A 66 -17.71 -8.77 7.70
CA THR A 66 -16.45 -8.00 7.68
C THR A 66 -16.63 -6.84 6.72
N VAL A 67 -16.38 -5.62 7.18
CA VAL A 67 -16.48 -4.42 6.37
C VAL A 67 -15.08 -3.86 6.18
N CYS A 68 -14.70 -3.60 4.93
CA CYS A 68 -13.43 -2.98 4.56
C CYS A 68 -13.70 -1.68 3.80
N PHE A 69 -12.89 -0.65 4.04
CA PHE A 69 -13.00 0.64 3.36
C PHE A 69 -11.66 1.37 3.33
N HIS A 70 -11.50 2.28 2.37
CA HIS A 70 -10.32 3.14 2.30
C HIS A 70 -10.66 4.54 2.80
N LEU A 71 -9.77 5.12 3.61
CA LEU A 71 -9.84 6.51 4.01
C LEU A 71 -8.41 7.08 3.94
N ASN A 72 -8.20 8.16 3.16
CA ASN A 72 -6.89 8.78 2.96
C ASN A 72 -5.78 7.78 2.56
N ASP A 73 -6.05 6.92 1.57
CA ASP A 73 -5.15 5.87 1.07
C ASP A 73 -4.79 4.75 2.07
N GLU A 74 -5.42 4.76 3.25
CA GLU A 74 -5.24 3.72 4.25
C GLU A 74 -6.44 2.77 4.25
N LEU A 75 -6.17 1.48 4.42
CA LEU A 75 -7.20 0.44 4.44
C LEU A 75 -7.62 0.19 5.89
N TYR A 76 -8.90 0.38 6.16
CA TYR A 76 -9.54 0.09 7.44
C TYR A 76 -10.49 -1.09 7.31
N PHE A 77 -10.72 -1.79 8.41
CA PHE A 77 -11.76 -2.79 8.49
C PHE A 77 -12.34 -2.90 9.91
N PHE A 78 -13.54 -3.44 9.99
CA PHE A 78 -14.14 -3.90 11.23
C PHE A 78 -14.99 -5.13 10.99
N VAL A 79 -15.35 -5.79 12.09
CA VAL A 79 -16.27 -6.91 12.10
C VAL A 79 -17.48 -6.53 12.94
N SER A 80 -18.67 -6.84 12.46
CA SER A 80 -19.91 -6.59 13.18
C SER A 80 -20.98 -7.61 12.78
N ALA A 81 -22.21 -7.43 13.27
CA ALA A 81 -23.37 -8.15 12.78
C ALA A 81 -24.12 -7.34 11.70
N ILE A 82 -24.72 -8.02 10.73
CA ILE A 82 -25.53 -7.44 9.66
C ILE A 82 -26.94 -8.05 9.67
N ASN A 83 -27.93 -7.19 9.45
CA ASN A 83 -29.30 -7.55 9.14
C ASN A 83 -29.64 -6.97 7.76
N ASN A 84 -30.06 -7.80 6.81
CA ASN A 84 -30.56 -7.36 5.50
C ASN A 84 -32.04 -7.71 5.38
N GLU A 85 -32.86 -6.68 5.20
CA GLU A 85 -34.28 -6.81 4.88
C GLU A 85 -34.54 -6.20 3.49
N GLU A 86 -35.76 -6.36 2.96
CA GLU A 86 -36.11 -5.91 1.59
C GLU A 86 -35.90 -4.40 1.39
N ALA A 87 -36.10 -3.60 2.43
CA ALA A 87 -36.03 -2.14 2.35
C ALA A 87 -34.66 -1.54 2.73
N GLU A 88 -34.01 -2.09 3.75
CA GLU A 88 -32.74 -1.58 4.25
C GLU A 88 -31.83 -2.69 4.77
N CYS A 89 -30.53 -2.41 4.71
CA CYS A 89 -29.50 -3.21 5.35
C CYS A 89 -28.96 -2.44 6.55
N GLN A 90 -28.88 -3.09 7.70
CA GLN A 90 -28.35 -2.53 8.93
C GLN A 90 -27.10 -3.30 9.35
N ILE A 91 -26.00 -2.57 9.56
CA ILE A 91 -24.80 -3.11 10.21
C ILE A 91 -24.78 -2.57 11.64
N LYS A 92 -24.67 -3.46 12.64
CA LYS A 92 -24.55 -3.04 14.04
C LYS A 92 -23.28 -2.20 14.25
N LYS A 93 -23.30 -1.29 15.21
CA LYS A 93 -22.13 -0.49 15.58
C LYS A 93 -20.97 -1.43 15.97
N PRO A 94 -19.81 -1.37 15.29
CA PRO A 94 -18.68 -2.22 15.64
C PRO A 94 -18.07 -1.77 16.97
N GLU A 95 -17.57 -2.72 17.74
CA GLU A 95 -16.84 -2.41 18.97
C GLU A 95 -15.48 -1.75 18.65
N HIS A 96 -14.84 -2.20 17.58
CA HIS A 96 -13.49 -1.82 17.19
C HIS A 96 -13.37 -1.63 15.68
N ILE A 97 -12.60 -0.61 15.28
CA ILE A 97 -12.10 -0.44 13.91
C ILE A 97 -10.60 -0.68 13.94
N PHE A 98 -10.12 -1.37 12.92
CA PHE A 98 -8.71 -1.68 12.73
C PHE A 98 -8.22 -1.03 11.44
N GLN A 99 -7.05 -0.41 11.50
CA GLN A 99 -6.31 0.05 10.35
C GLN A 99 -5.27 -1.01 9.99
N LEU A 100 -5.20 -1.37 8.72
CA LEU A 100 -4.26 -2.35 8.23
C LEU A 100 -2.87 -1.72 8.06
N GLN A 101 -1.93 -2.08 8.94
CA GLN A 101 -0.55 -1.60 8.86
C GLN A 101 0.29 -2.60 8.06
N ARG A 102 0.38 -2.41 6.74
CA ARG A 102 1.21 -3.27 5.87
C ARG A 102 2.69 -2.90 5.83
N ARG A 103 3.07 -1.74 6.39
CA ARG A 103 4.41 -1.16 6.22
C ARG A 103 5.00 -0.80 7.57
N ASN A 104 6.19 -1.34 7.82
CA ASN A 104 7.00 -0.99 8.99
C ASN A 104 7.85 0.26 8.74
N ASN A 105 8.02 0.67 7.47
CA ASN A 105 8.86 1.79 7.07
C ASN A 105 8.09 2.81 6.23
N TYR A 106 8.29 4.09 6.55
CA TYR A 106 7.82 5.22 5.75
C TYR A 106 8.45 5.19 4.35
N ARG A 107 7.64 5.48 3.33
CA ARG A 107 8.07 5.56 1.92
C ARG A 107 8.01 7.00 1.45
N VAL A 108 9.05 7.42 0.73
CA VAL A 108 9.12 8.71 0.06
C VAL A 108 9.07 8.46 -1.44
N SER A 109 8.09 9.05 -2.12
CA SER A 109 8.03 9.05 -3.59
C SER A 109 9.22 9.81 -4.17
N MET A 110 9.70 9.42 -5.34
CA MET A 110 10.74 10.21 -6.01
C MET A 110 10.14 11.53 -6.54
N PRO A 111 10.67 12.71 -6.16
CA PRO A 111 10.09 13.98 -6.57
C PRO A 111 10.28 14.21 -8.08
N LEU A 112 9.28 14.79 -8.73
CA LEU A 112 9.35 15.14 -10.15
C LEU A 112 10.54 16.07 -10.43
N GLY A 113 11.40 15.76 -11.39
CA GLY A 113 12.54 16.62 -11.75
C GLY A 113 13.78 16.51 -10.86
N VAL A 114 13.81 15.63 -9.86
CA VAL A 114 15.08 15.16 -9.30
C VAL A 114 15.76 14.29 -10.35
N LYS A 115 16.98 14.68 -10.75
CA LYS A 115 17.79 13.88 -11.67
C LYS A 115 18.44 12.74 -10.89
N TYR A 116 18.24 11.52 -11.37
CA TYR A 116 18.94 10.35 -10.86
C TYR A 116 19.29 9.40 -12.00
N THR A 117 20.20 8.48 -11.71
CA THR A 117 20.55 7.36 -12.58
C THR A 117 20.32 6.09 -11.79
N CYS A 118 19.50 5.18 -12.30
CA CYS A 118 19.34 3.84 -11.74
C CYS A 118 19.57 2.81 -12.84
N ARG A 119 20.56 1.94 -12.64
CA ARG A 119 20.94 0.92 -13.63
C ARG A 119 20.96 -0.45 -12.99
N LEU A 120 20.31 -1.40 -13.64
CA LEU A 120 20.40 -2.80 -13.28
C LEU A 120 21.76 -3.36 -13.73
N LYS A 121 22.46 -4.02 -12.81
CA LYS A 121 23.81 -4.56 -13.04
C LYS A 121 23.81 -6.09 -13.14
N LYS A 122 23.13 -6.77 -12.23
CA LYS A 122 23.09 -8.24 -12.15
C LYS A 122 21.70 -8.73 -11.77
N ILE A 123 21.36 -9.94 -12.20
CA ILE A 123 20.20 -10.72 -11.72
C ILE A 123 20.70 -12.10 -11.36
N ASN A 124 20.40 -12.58 -10.14
CA ASN A 124 20.80 -13.87 -9.60
C ASN A 124 22.30 -14.16 -9.78
N LEU A 125 23.14 -13.19 -9.43
CA LEU A 125 24.60 -13.19 -9.58
C LEU A 125 25.13 -13.11 -11.01
N GLU A 126 24.26 -13.19 -12.02
CA GLU A 126 24.65 -13.11 -13.42
C GLU A 126 24.65 -11.65 -13.92
N PRO A 127 25.76 -11.16 -14.48
CA PRO A 127 25.80 -9.86 -15.13
C PRO A 127 24.86 -9.80 -16.34
N LEU A 128 24.21 -8.65 -16.51
CA LEU A 128 23.42 -8.43 -17.71
C LEU A 128 24.30 -8.28 -18.94
N LYS A 129 23.85 -8.86 -20.07
CA LYS A 129 24.49 -8.67 -21.39
C LYS A 129 24.42 -7.21 -21.88
N LYS A 130 23.42 -6.46 -21.43
CA LYS A 130 23.23 -5.03 -21.71
C LYS A 130 22.69 -4.37 -20.44
N GLU A 131 23.23 -3.21 -20.09
CA GLU A 131 22.71 -2.43 -18.96
C GLU A 131 21.25 -2.04 -19.23
N ALA A 132 20.37 -2.32 -18.28
CA ALA A 132 18.99 -1.84 -18.30
C ALA A 132 18.86 -0.64 -17.35
N THR A 133 18.24 0.44 -17.82
CA THR A 133 17.91 1.59 -16.96
C THR A 133 16.59 1.33 -16.28
N LEU A 134 16.54 1.57 -14.98
CA LEU A 134 15.33 1.49 -14.18
C LEU A 134 14.93 2.91 -13.75
N GLU A 135 13.64 3.12 -13.56
CA GLU A 135 13.11 4.31 -12.92
C GLU A 135 12.77 3.96 -11.45
N ILE A 136 13.22 4.74 -10.48
CA ILE A 136 12.81 4.56 -9.08
C ILE A 136 11.58 5.42 -8.83
N ARG A 137 10.48 4.80 -8.39
CA ARG A 137 9.21 5.49 -8.11
C ARG A 137 9.07 5.88 -6.64
N ASP A 138 9.50 5.00 -5.73
CA ASP A 138 9.52 5.26 -4.30
C ASP A 138 10.71 4.56 -3.62
N ILE A 139 11.07 5.03 -2.41
CA ILE A 139 12.08 4.40 -1.55
C ILE A 139 11.69 4.48 -0.08
N SER A 140 12.08 3.48 0.71
CA SER A 140 11.96 3.40 2.17
C SER A 140 13.21 2.74 2.75
N LEU A 141 13.31 2.67 4.08
CA LEU A 141 14.40 1.91 4.74
C LEU A 141 14.38 0.41 4.43
N GLY A 142 13.24 -0.15 4.02
CA GLY A 142 13.10 -1.58 3.73
C GLY A 142 13.24 -1.97 2.26
N GLY A 143 13.29 -1.00 1.35
CA GLY A 143 13.30 -1.25 -0.09
C GLY A 143 12.67 -0.12 -0.90
N CYS A 144 12.47 -0.36 -2.19
CA CYS A 144 12.01 0.62 -3.16
C CYS A 144 11.03 0.01 -4.16
N GLN A 145 10.33 0.88 -4.91
CA GLN A 145 9.61 0.49 -6.11
C GLN A 145 10.39 0.97 -7.34
N VAL A 146 10.60 0.07 -8.29
CA VAL A 146 11.21 0.38 -9.57
C VAL A 146 10.23 0.16 -10.72
N PHE A 147 10.45 0.88 -11.81
CA PHE A 147 9.73 0.77 -13.06
C PHE A 147 10.70 0.54 -14.21
N PHE A 148 10.29 -0.26 -15.18
CA PHE A 148 10.96 -0.38 -16.47
C PHE A 148 9.96 -0.76 -17.55
N GLU A 149 10.30 -0.46 -18.80
CA GLU A 149 9.57 -0.89 -19.98
C GLU A 149 10.26 -2.09 -20.62
N SER A 150 9.47 -3.00 -21.20
CA SER A 150 10.01 -4.14 -21.93
C SER A 150 9.45 -4.21 -23.34
N ALA A 151 10.34 -4.08 -24.34
CA ALA A 151 9.93 -4.17 -25.74
C ALA A 151 9.34 -5.54 -26.13
N SER A 152 9.67 -6.62 -25.42
CA SER A 152 9.11 -7.94 -25.67
C SER A 152 7.75 -8.17 -25.01
N GLY A 153 7.30 -7.25 -24.14
CA GLY A 153 6.13 -7.45 -23.30
C GLY A 153 6.37 -8.44 -22.13
N GLU A 154 7.58 -8.96 -21.97
CA GLU A 154 7.95 -9.85 -20.86
C GLU A 154 8.72 -9.10 -19.78
N SER A 155 8.45 -9.41 -18.51
CA SER A 155 9.17 -8.81 -17.39
C SER A 155 10.64 -9.22 -17.37
N LEU A 156 11.55 -8.25 -17.19
CA LEU A 156 12.98 -8.48 -17.01
C LEU A 156 13.31 -9.20 -15.70
N LEU A 157 12.48 -8.98 -14.67
CA LEU A 157 12.61 -9.58 -13.34
C LEU A 157 11.51 -10.61 -13.10
N LYS A 158 11.79 -11.62 -12.29
CA LYS A 158 10.82 -12.57 -11.74
C LYS A 158 10.70 -12.41 -10.23
N GLN A 159 9.59 -12.89 -9.68
CA GLN A 159 9.37 -12.84 -8.24
C GLN A 159 10.46 -13.65 -7.53
N ASN A 160 11.03 -13.07 -6.49
CA ASN A 160 12.17 -13.55 -5.70
C ASN A 160 13.54 -13.51 -6.39
N ASP A 161 13.65 -12.94 -7.60
CA ASP A 161 14.98 -12.65 -8.16
C ASP A 161 15.75 -11.72 -7.23
N LYS A 162 17.01 -12.06 -7.00
CA LYS A 162 17.99 -11.20 -6.34
C LYS A 162 18.69 -10.38 -7.40
N PHE A 163 18.82 -9.08 -7.23
CA PHE A 163 19.42 -8.24 -8.24
C PHE A 163 20.15 -7.05 -7.65
N GLU A 164 21.13 -6.56 -8.40
CA GLU A 164 22.01 -5.47 -8.00
C GLU A 164 21.74 -4.26 -8.86
N ILE A 165 21.54 -3.10 -8.23
CA ILE A 165 21.43 -1.81 -8.94
C ILE A 165 22.56 -0.87 -8.56
N TYR A 166 22.93 -0.04 -9.52
CA TYR A 166 23.62 1.22 -9.29
C TYR A 166 22.59 2.34 -9.17
N LEU A 167 22.64 3.13 -8.10
CA LEU A 167 21.78 4.29 -7.91
C LEU A 167 22.60 5.53 -7.60
N LYS A 168 22.47 6.57 -8.42
CA LYS A 168 23.01 7.90 -8.14
C LYS A 168 21.90 8.94 -8.15
N LEU A 169 21.73 9.65 -7.04
CA LEU A 169 20.74 10.72 -6.88
C LEU A 169 21.38 11.88 -6.13
N ASP A 170 21.53 13.02 -6.81
CA ASP A 170 22.23 14.18 -6.28
C ASP A 170 23.62 13.80 -5.72
N ARG A 171 23.86 14.00 -4.42
CA ARG A 171 25.09 13.62 -3.72
C ARG A 171 25.15 12.17 -3.24
N PHE A 172 24.06 11.42 -3.35
CA PHE A 172 23.98 10.04 -2.89
C PHE A 172 24.33 9.09 -4.02
N GLU A 173 25.24 8.15 -3.75
CA GLU A 173 25.69 7.18 -4.74
C GLU A 173 25.84 5.80 -4.10
N PHE A 174 25.01 4.86 -4.56
CA PHE A 174 25.03 3.46 -4.16
C PHE A 174 25.57 2.65 -5.33
N ALA A 175 26.82 2.20 -5.20
CA ALA A 175 27.50 1.47 -6.28
C ALA A 175 26.86 0.10 -6.55
N ALA A 176 26.40 -0.58 -5.50
CA ALA A 176 25.84 -1.93 -5.55
C ALA A 176 24.78 -2.12 -4.46
N LEU A 177 23.55 -1.66 -4.71
CA LEU A 177 22.41 -1.88 -3.82
C LEU A 177 21.74 -3.20 -4.18
N GLN A 178 21.79 -4.18 -3.27
CA GLN A 178 21.20 -5.50 -3.46
C GLN A 178 19.71 -5.49 -3.10
N LEU A 179 18.91 -6.09 -3.97
CA LEU A 179 17.46 -6.06 -3.92
C LEU A 179 16.88 -7.44 -4.20
N ILE A 180 15.70 -7.71 -3.64
CA ILE A 180 14.89 -8.89 -3.94
C ILE A 180 13.55 -8.43 -4.51
N ALA A 181 13.20 -8.89 -5.70
CA ALA A 181 11.90 -8.62 -6.31
C ALA A 181 10.79 -9.33 -5.51
N ARG A 182 9.86 -8.58 -4.91
CA ARG A 182 8.80 -9.14 -4.06
C ARG A 182 7.45 -9.24 -4.75
N HIS A 183 7.10 -8.24 -5.54
CA HIS A 183 5.90 -8.24 -6.36
C HIS A 183 6.19 -7.58 -7.70
N ILE A 184 5.59 -8.11 -8.75
CA ILE A 184 5.68 -7.59 -10.11
C ILE A 184 4.24 -7.33 -10.57
N LYS A 185 3.96 -6.09 -10.93
CA LYS A 185 2.68 -5.65 -11.46
C LYS A 185 2.89 -5.21 -12.92
N PRO A 186 2.35 -5.94 -13.90
CA PRO A 186 2.31 -5.43 -15.26
C PRO A 186 1.41 -4.19 -15.32
N LEU A 187 1.82 -3.22 -16.12
CA LEU A 187 1.05 -2.04 -16.48
C LEU A 187 0.62 -2.13 -17.95
N GLU A 188 -0.26 -1.23 -18.34
CA GLU A 188 -0.54 -0.97 -19.76
C GLU A 188 0.77 -0.48 -20.45
N ASP A 189 0.85 -0.64 -21.78
CA ASP A 189 2.01 -0.22 -22.59
C ASP A 189 3.34 -0.94 -22.31
N ASN A 190 3.31 -2.22 -21.92
CA ASN A 190 4.50 -3.04 -21.63
C ASN A 190 5.39 -2.53 -20.48
N GLY A 191 4.83 -1.67 -19.62
CA GLY A 191 5.48 -1.22 -18.40
C GLY A 191 5.37 -2.26 -17.29
N PHE A 192 6.37 -2.31 -16.41
CA PHE A 192 6.36 -3.15 -15.22
C PHE A 192 6.70 -2.34 -13.98
N LEU A 193 5.87 -2.43 -12.95
CA LEU A 193 6.19 -1.96 -11.61
C LEU A 193 6.64 -3.12 -10.74
N VAL A 194 7.81 -2.99 -10.14
CA VAL A 194 8.39 -4.02 -9.27
C VAL A 194 8.65 -3.43 -7.90
N GLY A 195 7.97 -3.97 -6.88
CA GLY A 195 8.30 -3.67 -5.51
C GLY A 195 9.38 -4.59 -4.98
N CYS A 196 10.38 -3.99 -4.38
CA CYS A 196 11.64 -4.63 -4.03
C CYS A 196 11.91 -4.45 -2.54
N SER A 197 12.55 -5.43 -1.92
CA SER A 197 13.13 -5.28 -0.57
C SER A 197 14.65 -5.25 -0.66
N PHE A 198 15.33 -4.46 0.17
CA PHE A 198 16.78 -4.56 0.27
C PHE A 198 17.21 -5.94 0.78
N GLU A 199 18.27 -6.48 0.19
CA GLU A 199 18.93 -7.69 0.67
C GLU A 199 20.09 -7.31 1.58
N GLU A 200 20.10 -7.83 2.80
CA GLU A 200 21.23 -7.75 3.75
C GLU A 200 21.93 -6.38 3.79
N VAL A 201 21.17 -5.33 4.09
CA VAL A 201 21.72 -3.99 4.24
C VAL A 201 22.49 -3.87 5.55
N ASN A 202 23.78 -3.56 5.43
CA ASN A 202 24.61 -3.23 6.58
C ASN A 202 24.22 -1.86 7.17
N ALA A 203 24.75 -1.54 8.35
CA ALA A 203 24.42 -0.30 9.06
C ALA A 203 24.81 0.97 8.29
N GLU A 204 25.86 0.90 7.48
CA GLU A 204 26.34 2.01 6.67
C GLU A 204 25.33 2.35 5.56
N VAL A 205 24.93 1.36 4.75
CA VAL A 205 23.93 1.53 3.69
C VAL A 205 22.59 1.98 4.27
N LEU A 206 22.16 1.42 5.41
CA LEU A 206 20.93 1.88 6.09
C LEU A 206 21.01 3.36 6.48
N SER A 207 22.15 3.80 7.02
CA SER A 207 22.37 5.20 7.40
C SER A 207 22.33 6.13 6.19
N GLU A 208 22.93 5.71 5.07
CA GLU A 208 22.89 6.47 3.81
C GLU A 208 21.48 6.54 3.22
N VAL A 209 20.73 5.43 3.21
CA VAL A 209 19.33 5.42 2.78
C VAL A 209 18.49 6.32 3.69
N GLN A 210 18.71 6.29 5.01
CA GLN A 210 18.02 7.19 5.94
C GLN A 210 18.30 8.66 5.62
N ALA A 211 19.55 9.02 5.36
CA ALA A 211 19.94 10.37 4.96
C ALA A 211 19.30 10.78 3.62
N LEU A 212 19.22 9.85 2.65
CA LEU A 212 18.52 10.06 1.39
C LEU A 212 17.02 10.33 1.63
N LEU A 213 16.35 9.53 2.47
CA LEU A 213 14.93 9.74 2.79
C LEU A 213 14.67 11.12 3.40
N MET A 214 15.53 11.55 4.33
CA MET A 214 15.43 12.90 4.92
C MET A 214 15.65 14.00 3.88
N PHE A 215 16.57 13.81 2.94
CA PHE A 215 16.79 14.75 1.84
C PHE A 215 15.55 14.86 0.95
N LEU A 216 14.97 13.72 0.53
CA LEU A 216 13.79 13.70 -0.33
C LEU A 216 12.56 14.31 0.36
N ASP A 217 12.34 14.04 1.65
CA ASP A 217 11.26 14.66 2.43
C ASP A 217 11.41 16.19 2.49
N ARG A 218 12.62 16.70 2.76
CA ARG A 218 12.89 18.14 2.75
C ARG A 218 12.67 18.75 1.37
N PHE A 219 13.08 18.05 0.32
CA PHE A 219 12.91 18.50 -1.06
C PHE A 219 11.42 18.67 -1.42
N HIS A 220 10.56 17.75 -0.98
CA HIS A 220 9.11 17.89 -1.15
C HIS A 220 8.55 19.11 -0.41
N ARG A 221 8.97 19.32 0.85
CA ARG A 221 8.49 20.46 1.65
C ARG A 221 8.91 21.80 1.07
N GLY A 222 10.15 21.92 0.59
CA GLY A 222 10.69 23.15 0.00
C GLY A 222 10.08 23.56 -1.34
N ARG A 223 9.30 22.69 -1.99
CA ARG A 223 8.52 23.02 -3.20
C ARG A 223 7.08 23.43 -2.90
N ASN A 224 6.59 23.16 -1.70
CA ASN A 224 5.24 23.51 -1.24
C ASN A 224 5.25 24.82 -0.42
N SER A 225 6.37 25.56 -0.44
CA SER A 225 6.61 26.87 0.18
C SER A 225 7.02 27.87 -0.88
#